data_AF-A0A7V9TRZ2-F1
#
_entry.id   AF-A0A7V9TRZ2-F1
#
_cell.length_a   1.000
_cell.length_b   1.000
_cell.length_c   1.000
_cell.angle_alpha   90.00
_cell.angle_beta   90.00
_cell.angle_gamma   90.00
#
_symmetry.space_group_name_H-M   'P 1'
#
loop_
_entity.id
_entity.type
_entity.pdbx_description
1 polymer ?
#
loop_
_entity_poly.entity_id
_entity_poly.type
_entity_poly.pdbx_seq_one_letter_code
_entity_poly.pdbx_strand_id
1 'polypeptide(L)'
;MEQPVHLWHVIVTVGGETQCSSKLHDALRALQAERPFIHSVRYDEGRAELQYWEEAEEMVDAASLALRLWNEHRDSAGLPAWKVVGLEVVEQETWQSRHVITPLSQANVTPRRF
;
A
#
# COMPACT_ATOMS: atom_id res chain seq x y z
N MET A 1 -10.36 29.03 -7.86
CA MET A 1 -11.08 28.19 -6.90
C MET A 1 -10.13 27.04 -6.59
N GLU A 2 -9.56 27.00 -5.38
CA GLU A 2 -8.82 25.82 -4.93
C GLU A 2 -9.85 24.70 -4.74
N GLN A 3 -9.77 23.66 -5.58
CA GLN A 3 -10.61 22.48 -5.40
C GLN A 3 -10.20 21.79 -4.10
N PRO A 4 -11.14 21.27 -3.28
CA PRO A 4 -10.78 20.52 -2.10
C PRO A 4 -9.97 19.30 -2.51
N VAL A 5 -8.75 19.19 -1.98
CA VAL A 5 -7.89 18.03 -2.21
C VAL A 5 -8.47 16.88 -1.38
N HIS A 6 -8.91 15.81 -2.04
CA HIS A 6 -9.41 14.62 -1.36
C HIS A 6 -8.24 13.79 -0.83
N LEU A 7 -8.43 13.19 0.34
CA LEU A 7 -7.43 12.35 0.98
C LEU A 7 -7.81 10.87 0.82
N TRP A 8 -6.90 10.11 0.23
CA TRP A 8 -7.08 8.70 -0.11
C TRP A 8 -6.15 7.83 0.70
N HIS A 9 -6.68 6.84 1.41
CA HIS A 9 -5.84 5.83 2.03
C HIS A 9 -5.42 4.81 0.98
N VAL A 10 -4.11 4.67 0.80
CA VAL A 10 -3.51 3.80 -0.20
C VAL A 10 -2.78 2.64 0.47
N ILE A 11 -3.02 1.43 -0.02
CA ILE A 11 -2.20 0.25 0.27
C ILE A 11 -1.62 -0.27 -1.04
N VAL A 12 -0.29 -0.25 -1.16
CA VAL A 12 0.42 -0.87 -2.27
C VAL A 12 1.02 -2.18 -1.78
N THR A 13 0.59 -3.29 -2.37
CA THR A 13 1.17 -4.61 -2.11
C THR A 13 2.13 -4.97 -3.23
N VAL A 14 3.36 -5.30 -2.87
CA VAL A 14 4.42 -5.72 -3.78
C VAL A 14 4.89 -7.11 -3.43
N GLY A 15 5.33 -7.87 -4.43
CA GLY A 15 5.88 -9.19 -4.18
C GLY A 15 6.66 -9.76 -5.36
N GLY A 16 7.41 -10.81 -5.06
CA GLY A 16 8.26 -11.51 -6.02
C GLY A 16 9.13 -12.56 -5.35
N GLU A 17 10.35 -12.73 -5.84
CA GLU A 17 11.30 -13.72 -5.30
C GLU A 17 11.65 -13.43 -3.83
N THR A 18 11.73 -14.48 -3.03
CA THR A 18 12.05 -14.36 -1.60
C THR A 18 13.42 -13.74 -1.39
N GLN A 19 13.50 -12.77 -0.48
CA GLN A 19 14.71 -12.07 -0.09
C GLN A 19 15.03 -12.30 1.38
N CYS A 20 16.31 -12.15 1.71
CA CYS A 20 16.75 -12.17 3.10
C CYS A 20 16.10 -11.01 3.89
N SER A 21 15.42 -11.35 4.98
CA SER A 21 14.63 -10.42 5.79
C SER A 21 15.42 -9.23 6.34
N SER A 22 16.72 -9.39 6.61
CA SER A 22 17.59 -8.29 7.08
C SER A 22 17.88 -7.26 5.99
N LYS A 23 18.24 -7.71 4.79
CA LYS A 23 18.47 -6.81 3.64
C LYS A 23 17.19 -6.07 3.25
N LEU A 24 16.07 -6.78 3.28
CA LEU A 24 14.77 -6.19 3.00
C LEU A 24 14.38 -5.15 4.06
N HIS A 25 14.66 -5.41 5.34
CA HIS A 25 14.45 -4.43 6.41
C HIS A 25 15.22 -3.12 6.14
N ASP A 26 16.50 -3.22 5.79
CA ASP A 26 17.34 -2.05 5.52
C ASP A 26 16.85 -1.26 4.30
N ALA A 27 16.46 -1.96 3.22
CA ALA A 27 15.91 -1.35 2.02
C ALA A 27 14.56 -0.64 2.29
N LEU A 28 13.65 -1.28 3.03
CA LEU A 28 12.37 -0.68 3.41
C LEU A 28 12.53 0.51 4.36
N ARG A 29 13.55 0.47 5.23
CA ARG A 29 13.91 1.61 6.08
C ARG A 29 14.45 2.77 5.24
N ALA A 30 15.27 2.51 4.22
CA ALA A 30 15.74 3.52 3.29
C ALA A 30 14.56 4.15 2.53
N LEU A 31 13.62 3.34 2.04
CA LEU A 31 12.40 3.83 1.39
C LEU A 31 11.58 4.75 2.32
N GLN A 32 11.36 4.36 3.58
CA GLN A 32 10.66 5.21 4.56
C GLN A 32 11.41 6.53 4.83
N ALA A 33 12.75 6.49 4.87
CA ALA A 33 13.55 7.70 5.05
C ALA A 33 13.46 8.64 3.83
N GLU A 34 13.39 8.08 2.62
CA GLU A 34 13.14 8.83 1.38
C GLU A 34 11.72 9.39 1.33
N ARG A 35 10.74 8.68 1.91
CA ARG A 35 9.31 8.98 1.80
C ARG A 35 8.66 8.99 3.18
N PRO A 36 8.84 10.08 3.95
CA PRO A 36 8.36 10.16 5.34
C PRO A 36 6.83 10.16 5.47
N PHE A 37 6.08 10.31 4.37
CA PHE A 37 4.61 10.16 4.36
C PHE A 37 4.16 8.69 4.40
N ILE A 38 5.06 7.72 4.21
CA ILE A 38 4.75 6.31 4.40
C ILE A 38 4.44 6.07 5.88
N HIS A 39 3.18 5.78 6.17
CA HIS A 39 2.68 5.65 7.52
C HIS A 39 3.00 4.30 8.14
N SER A 40 2.90 3.23 7.34
CA SER A 40 3.16 1.88 7.79
C SER A 40 3.75 1.02 6.69
N VAL A 41 4.65 0.13 7.07
CA VAL A 41 5.19 -0.90 6.18
C VAL A 41 5.12 -2.24 6.89
N ARG A 42 4.50 -3.22 6.24
CA ARG A 42 4.46 -4.62 6.69
C ARG A 42 5.15 -5.46 5.63
N TYR A 43 5.95 -6.45 6.04
CA TYR A 43 6.67 -7.27 5.07
C TYR A 43 6.96 -8.67 5.60
N ASP A 44 7.13 -9.59 4.66
CA ASP A 44 7.69 -10.93 4.84
C ASP A 44 8.80 -11.14 3.80
N GLU A 45 9.32 -12.37 3.68
CA GLU A 45 10.43 -12.66 2.78
C GLU A 45 10.10 -12.47 1.30
N GLY A 46 8.84 -12.55 0.87
CA GLY A 46 8.44 -12.45 -0.54
C GLY A 46 7.46 -11.31 -0.85
N ARG A 47 7.02 -10.57 0.16
CA ARG A 47 5.95 -9.58 0.05
C ARG A 47 6.16 -8.39 0.96
N ALA A 48 5.70 -7.22 0.51
CA ALA A 48 5.55 -6.06 1.37
C ALA A 48 4.27 -5.30 1.06
N GLU A 49 3.73 -4.64 2.07
CA GLU A 49 2.59 -3.75 2.01
C GLU A 49 3.03 -2.38 2.53
N LEU A 50 2.88 -1.36 1.68
CA LEU A 50 3.14 0.04 1.99
C LEU A 50 1.79 0.73 2.19
N GLN A 51 1.60 1.41 3.32
CA GLN A 51 0.36 2.12 3.64
C GLN A 51 0.65 3.59 3.89
N TYR A 52 -0.14 4.47 3.26
CA TYR A 52 -0.01 5.91 3.39
C TYR A 52 -1.28 6.64 2.95
N TRP A 53 -1.29 7.96 3.14
CA TRP A 53 -2.35 8.84 2.66
C TRP A 53 -1.86 9.62 1.45
N GLU A 54 -2.66 9.63 0.39
CA GLU A 54 -2.38 10.33 -0.87
C GLU A 54 -3.38 11.45 -1.09
N GLU A 55 -2.88 12.59 -1.56
CA GLU A 55 -3.66 13.77 -1.88
C GLU A 55 -3.94 13.80 -3.38
N ALA A 56 -5.21 13.68 -3.78
CA ALA A 56 -5.59 13.66 -5.18
C ALA A 56 -7.03 14.13 -5.40
N GLU A 57 -7.33 14.62 -6.61
CA GLU A 57 -8.69 15.01 -6.99
C GLU A 57 -9.60 13.79 -7.08
N GLU A 58 -9.17 12.76 -7.83
CA GLU A 58 -9.94 11.53 -8.02
C GLU A 58 -9.19 10.29 -7.51
N MET A 59 -9.94 9.22 -7.24
CA MET A 59 -9.37 7.93 -6.83
C MET A 59 -8.35 7.39 -7.83
N VAL A 60 -8.61 7.61 -9.12
CA VAL A 60 -7.75 7.15 -10.22
C VAL A 60 -6.41 7.89 -10.24
N ASP A 61 -6.40 9.16 -9.83
CA ASP A 61 -5.18 9.95 -9.73
C ASP A 61 -4.31 9.45 -8.57
N ALA A 62 -4.92 9.22 -7.40
CA ALA A 62 -4.23 8.60 -6.26
C ALA A 62 -3.66 7.22 -6.63
N ALA A 63 -4.42 6.39 -7.35
CA ALA A 63 -3.94 5.10 -7.84
C ALA A 63 -2.73 5.24 -8.77
N SER A 64 -2.77 6.22 -9.67
CA SER A 64 -1.68 6.48 -10.63
C SER A 64 -0.40 6.95 -9.94
N LEU A 65 -0.54 7.85 -8.95
CA LEU A 65 0.56 8.31 -8.11
C LEU A 65 1.19 7.15 -7.33
N ALA A 66 0.36 6.26 -6.76
CA ALA A 66 0.82 5.10 -6.02
C ALA A 66 1.66 4.11 -6.84
N LEU A 67 1.18 3.79 -8.05
CA LEU A 67 1.90 2.90 -8.96
C LEU A 67 3.22 3.51 -9.43
N ARG A 68 3.26 4.83 -9.59
CA ARG A 68 4.45 5.57 -9.98
C ARG A 68 5.50 5.59 -8.88
N LEU A 69 5.10 5.85 -7.64
CA LEU A 69 5.98 5.87 -6.46
C LEU A 69 6.79 4.58 -6.36
N TRP A 70 6.16 3.42 -6.49
CA TRP A 70 6.87 2.14 -6.43
C TRP A 70 7.91 2.00 -7.55
N ASN A 71 7.52 2.33 -8.78
CA ASN A 71 8.41 2.20 -9.93
C ASN A 71 9.61 3.15 -9.88
N GLU A 72 9.44 4.34 -9.31
CA GLU A 72 10.50 5.34 -9.21
C GLU A 72 11.50 5.07 -8.07
N HIS A 73 11.06 4.44 -6.98
CA HIS A 73 11.86 4.32 -5.75
C HIS A 73 12.38 2.92 -5.44
N ARG A 74 11.93 1.89 -6.15
CA ARG A 74 12.44 0.53 -5.91
C ARG A 74 13.96 0.44 -6.09
N ASP A 75 14.49 1.11 -7.11
CA ASP A 75 15.90 1.00 -7.48
C ASP A 75 16.77 1.88 -6.54
N SER A 76 16.28 3.06 -6.12
CA SER A 76 16.99 3.94 -5.19
C SER A 76 17.10 3.34 -3.78
N ALA A 77 16.03 2.70 -3.31
CA ALA A 77 15.98 2.09 -1.99
C ALA A 77 16.64 0.70 -1.93
N GLY A 78 17.19 0.18 -3.04
CA GLY A 78 17.80 -1.15 -3.11
C GLY A 78 16.80 -2.29 -2.93
N LEU A 79 15.53 -2.07 -3.27
CA LEU A 79 14.48 -3.06 -3.16
C LEU A 79 14.63 -4.12 -4.27
N PRO A 80 14.24 -5.37 -3.99
CA PRO A 80 14.22 -6.40 -5.02
C PRO A 80 13.31 -6.01 -6.19
N ALA A 81 13.47 -6.67 -7.33
CA ALA A 81 12.67 -6.48 -8.54
C ALA A 81 11.22 -7.02 -8.40
N TRP A 82 10.60 -6.78 -7.26
CA TRP A 82 9.23 -7.10 -6.94
C TRP A 82 8.27 -6.23 -7.75
N LYS A 83 7.15 -6.84 -8.11
CA LYS A 83 6.09 -6.20 -8.88
C LYS A 83 4.98 -5.78 -7.93
N VAL A 84 4.20 -4.78 -8.33
CA VAL A 84 2.91 -4.51 -7.69
C VAL A 84 2.00 -5.70 -7.95
N VAL A 85 1.51 -6.32 -6.88
CA VAL A 85 0.60 -7.48 -6.90
C VAL A 85 -0.75 -7.18 -6.26
N GLY A 86 -0.91 -5.98 -5.70
CA GLY A 86 -2.15 -5.48 -5.14
C GLY A 86 -2.11 -3.97 -4.99
N LEU A 87 -3.25 -3.33 -5.21
CA LEU A 87 -3.46 -1.92 -4.97
C LEU A 87 -4.84 -1.75 -4.35
N GLU A 88 -4.89 -1.05 -3.23
CA GLU A 88 -6.12 -0.62 -2.61
C GLU A 88 -6.09 0.90 -2.48
N VAL A 89 -7.14 1.57 -2.95
CA VAL A 89 -7.32 3.01 -2.82
C VAL A 89 -8.73 3.26 -2.32
N VAL A 90 -8.84 3.92 -1.18
CA VAL A 90 -10.13 4.18 -0.54
C VAL A 90 -10.19 5.60 -0.03
N GLU A 91 -11.36 6.21 -0.15
CA GLU A 91 -11.61 7.53 0.42
C GLU A 91 -11.49 7.49 1.95
N GLN A 92 -11.07 8.61 2.54
CA GLN A 92 -10.95 8.75 4.00
C GLN A 92 -12.20 8.31 4.77
N GLU A 93 -13.39 8.74 4.34
CA GLU A 93 -14.65 8.36 5.00
C GLU A 93 -14.93 6.86 4.91
N THR A 94 -14.63 6.25 3.76
CA THR A 94 -14.75 4.79 3.56
C THR A 94 -13.76 4.04 4.46
N TRP A 95 -12.52 4.50 4.57
CA TRP A 95 -11.52 3.90 5.46
C TRP A 95 -11.91 3.98 6.94
N GLN A 96 -12.43 5.13 7.38
CA GLN A 96 -12.94 5.30 8.74
C GLN A 96 -14.13 4.38 9.01
N SER A 97 -15.05 4.28 8.06
CA SER A 97 -16.25 3.44 8.17
C SER A 97 -15.94 1.96 8.29
N ARG A 98 -14.88 1.44 7.65
CA ARG A 98 -14.47 0.03 7.78
C ARG A 98 -14.12 -0.39 9.21
N HIS A 99 -13.77 0.54 10.08
CA HIS A 99 -13.54 0.27 11.50
C HIS A 99 -14.83 0.18 12.33
N VAL A 100 -15.97 0.60 11.75
CA VAL A 100 -17.28 0.69 12.40
C VAL A 100 -18.28 -0.31 11.80
N ILE A 101 -18.11 -0.69 10.53
CA ILE A 101 -19.00 -1.62 9.85
C ILE A 101 -18.83 -3.02 10.44
N THR A 102 -19.87 -3.51 11.11
CA THR A 102 -19.95 -4.89 11.58
C THR A 102 -20.04 -5.83 10.38
N PRO A 103 -19.14 -6.83 10.24
CA PRO A 103 -19.19 -7.74 9.12
C PRO A 103 -20.49 -8.57 9.14
N LEU A 104 -21.05 -8.83 7.97
CA LEU A 104 -22.20 -9.74 7.77
C LEU A 104 -21.87 -11.22 8.10
N SER A 105 -20.69 -11.53 8.69
CA SER A 105 -20.21 -12.88 8.95
C SER A 105 -20.90 -13.54 10.17
N GLN A 106 -22.23 -13.53 10.18
CA GLN A 106 -23.06 -14.58 10.79
C GLN A 106 -23.61 -15.58 9.75
N ALA A 107 -23.26 -15.47 8.47
CA ALA A 107 -23.61 -16.49 7.48
C ALA A 107 -22.39 -17.38 7.19
N ASN A 108 -22.45 -18.63 7.65
CA ASN A 108 -21.48 -19.72 7.43
C ASN A 108 -21.04 -19.85 5.96
N VAL A 109 -19.96 -19.20 5.55
CA VAL A 109 -19.31 -19.47 4.27
C VAL A 109 -17.84 -19.78 4.52
N THR A 110 -17.51 -21.07 4.52
CA THR A 110 -16.13 -21.54 4.48
C THR A 110 -15.51 -21.14 3.15
N PRO A 111 -14.43 -20.32 3.11
CA PRO A 111 -13.78 -19.99 1.85
C PRO A 111 -13.11 -21.24 1.27
N ARG A 112 -13.44 -21.60 0.03
CA ARG A 112 -12.75 -22.64 -0.73
C ARG A 112 -11.33 -22.15 -1.03
N ARG A 113 -10.34 -22.89 -0.52
CA ARG A 113 -8.94 -22.77 -0.92
C ARG A 113 -8.79 -23.43 -2.30
N PHE A 114 -8.26 -22.70 -3.28
CA PHE A 114 -7.75 -23.29 -4.53
C PHE A 114 -6.33 -23.81 -4.30
#